data_AF-A0A1H0NJK5-F1
#
_entry.id   AF-A0A1H0NJK5-F1
#
_cell.length_a   1.000
_cell.length_b   1.000
_cell.length_c   1.000
_cell.angle_alpha   90.00
_cell.angle_beta   90.00
_cell.angle_gamma   90.00
#
_symmetry.space_group_name_H-M   'P 1'
#
loop_
_entity.id
_entity.type
_entity.pdbx_description
1 polymer ?
#
loop_
_entity_poly.entity_id
_entity_poly.type
_entity_poly.pdbx_seq_one_letter_code
_entity_poly.pdbx_strand_id
1 'polypeptide(L)'
;MSRRVAYALDRLGGKDLDAASVATALTEWTSVCHAPPARLRGENNDLNEFVGPFARRELERALRVLPRHLARELRSRVTPLDELYSAKTLPEPARRTGNWWDERR
;
A
#
# COMPACT_ATOMS: atom_id res chain seq x y z
N MET A 1 -9.30 10.53 3.91
CA MET A 1 -8.06 11.13 4.42
C MET A 1 -8.40 12.53 4.87
N SER A 2 -7.89 13.01 6.01
CA SER A 2 -8.20 14.37 6.46
C SER A 2 -7.57 15.43 5.56
N ARG A 3 -8.15 16.65 5.56
CA ARG A 3 -7.59 17.80 4.85
C ARG A 3 -6.16 18.13 5.29
N ARG A 4 -5.82 17.87 6.55
CA ARG A 4 -4.47 18.11 7.10
C ARG A 4 -3.44 17.15 6.51
N VAL A 5 -3.79 15.87 6.38
CA VAL A 5 -2.92 14.88 5.72
C VAL A 5 -2.76 15.21 4.24
N ALA A 6 -3.86 15.53 3.54
CA ALA A 6 -3.81 15.92 2.12
C ALA A 6 -2.88 17.12 1.89
N TYR A 7 -3.10 18.23 2.62
CA TYR A 7 -2.26 19.42 2.51
C TYR A 7 -0.78 19.13 2.82
N ALA A 8 -0.50 18.29 3.81
CA ALA A 8 0.88 17.92 4.14
C ALA A 8 1.54 17.11 3.03
N LEU A 9 0.80 16.23 2.33
CA LEU A 9 1.31 15.50 1.17
C LEU A 9 1.62 16.45 0.02
N ASP A 10 0.67 17.33 -0.33
CA ASP A 10 0.84 18.30 -1.41
C ASP A 10 2.04 19.24 -1.17
N ARG A 11 2.37 19.50 0.10
CA ARG A 11 3.49 20.35 0.49
C ARG A 11 4.83 19.60 0.61
N LEU A 12 4.82 18.37 1.13
CA LEU A 12 6.05 17.67 1.56
C LEU A 12 6.47 16.54 0.63
N GLY A 13 5.55 15.95 -0.13
CA GLY A 13 5.84 14.75 -0.92
C GLY A 13 6.63 15.01 -2.21
N GLY A 14 6.73 16.27 -2.65
CA GLY A 14 7.45 16.63 -3.87
C GLY A 14 6.65 16.32 -5.13
N LYS A 15 7.31 16.27 -6.29
CA LYS A 15 6.63 16.21 -7.60
C LYS A 15 5.83 14.91 -7.84
N ASP A 16 6.24 13.82 -7.21
CA ASP A 16 5.74 12.46 -7.51
C ASP A 16 5.04 11.81 -6.30
N LEU A 17 4.61 12.60 -5.31
CA LEU A 17 3.89 12.11 -4.14
C LEU A 17 3.01 13.25 -3.60
N ASP A 18 1.72 13.21 -3.90
CA ASP A 18 0.76 14.24 -3.49
C ASP A 18 -0.50 13.59 -2.90
N ALA A 19 -1.48 14.40 -2.49
CA ALA A 19 -2.71 13.87 -1.93
C ALA A 19 -3.48 12.98 -2.92
N ALA A 20 -3.41 13.27 -4.22
CA ALA A 20 -4.11 12.53 -5.25
C ALA A 20 -3.47 11.15 -5.49
N SER A 21 -2.15 11.09 -5.61
CA SER A 21 -1.41 9.84 -5.79
C SER A 21 -1.61 8.91 -4.59
N VAL A 22 -1.60 9.45 -3.37
CA VAL A 22 -1.85 8.67 -2.14
C VAL A 22 -3.31 8.20 -2.05
N ALA A 23 -4.27 9.01 -2.51
CA ALA A 23 -5.68 8.59 -2.56
C ALA A 23 -5.92 7.47 -3.59
N THR A 24 -5.29 7.56 -4.76
CA THR A 24 -5.29 6.51 -5.78
C THR A 24 -4.66 5.23 -5.24
N ALA A 25 -3.47 5.33 -4.66
CA ALA A 25 -2.77 4.20 -4.04
C ALA A 25 -3.60 3.55 -2.92
N LEU A 26 -4.31 4.33 -2.10
CA LEU A 26 -5.20 3.78 -1.08
C LEU A 26 -6.38 3.01 -1.69
N THR A 27 -6.94 3.52 -2.78
CA THR A 27 -8.07 2.88 -3.50
C THR A 27 -7.63 1.57 -4.15
N GLU A 28 -6.49 1.59 -4.84
CA GLU A 28 -5.89 0.41 -5.46
C GLU A 28 -5.52 -0.65 -4.42
N TRP A 29 -4.86 -0.23 -3.34
CA TRP A 29 -4.50 -1.14 -2.26
C TRP A 29 -5.72 -1.75 -1.60
N THR A 30 -6.78 -0.96 -1.37
CA THR A 30 -8.06 -1.48 -0.86
C THR A 30 -8.64 -2.53 -1.81
N SER A 31 -8.67 -2.27 -3.11
CA SER A 31 -9.16 -3.22 -4.11
C SER A 31 -8.38 -4.54 -4.08
N VAL A 32 -7.05 -4.48 -4.02
CA VAL A 32 -6.18 -5.66 -3.90
C VAL A 32 -6.42 -6.42 -2.59
N CYS A 33 -6.54 -5.70 -1.47
CA CYS A 33 -6.79 -6.29 -0.15
C CYS A 33 -8.17 -6.92 -0.03
N HIS A 34 -9.17 -6.49 -0.82
CA HIS A 34 -10.49 -7.11 -0.85
C HIS A 34 -10.70 -8.12 -1.99
N ALA A 35 -9.77 -8.23 -2.95
CA ALA A 35 -9.86 -9.21 -4.02
C ALA A 35 -9.85 -10.67 -3.49
N PRO A 36 -10.64 -11.59 -4.06
CA PRO A 36 -10.64 -13.00 -3.66
C PRO A 36 -9.26 -13.65 -3.83
N PRO A 37 -8.86 -14.60 -2.95
CA PRO A 37 -7.55 -15.27 -3.05
C PRO A 37 -7.30 -15.92 -4.41
N ALA A 38 -8.34 -16.52 -5.02
CA ALA A 38 -8.25 -17.13 -6.34
C ALA A 38 -7.86 -16.11 -7.43
N ARG A 39 -8.36 -14.87 -7.34
CA ARG A 39 -8.00 -13.80 -8.26
C ARG A 39 -6.55 -13.38 -8.07
N LEU A 40 -6.05 -13.37 -6.83
CA LEU A 40 -4.67 -13.00 -6.52
C LEU A 40 -3.63 -14.03 -7.02
N ARG A 41 -4.02 -15.31 -7.08
CA ARG A 41 -3.16 -16.44 -7.47
C ARG A 41 -3.25 -16.83 -8.95
N GLY A 42 -4.11 -16.16 -9.73
CA GLY A 42 -4.20 -16.42 -11.16
C GLY A 42 -2.89 -16.09 -11.87
N GLU A 43 -2.60 -16.83 -12.94
CA GLU A 43 -1.47 -16.52 -13.84
C GLU A 43 -1.67 -15.14 -14.49
N ASN A 44 -0.58 -14.38 -14.67
CA ASN A 44 -0.57 -13.03 -15.24
C ASN A 44 -1.53 -12.05 -14.54
N ASN A 45 -1.58 -12.10 -13.21
CA ASN A 45 -2.49 -11.24 -12.44
C ASN A 45 -1.81 -9.93 -12.04
N ASP A 46 -2.14 -8.87 -12.78
CA ASP A 46 -1.68 -7.50 -12.54
C ASP A 46 -1.91 -7.01 -11.11
N LEU A 47 -2.94 -7.51 -10.41
CA LEU A 47 -3.23 -7.08 -9.04
C LEU A 47 -2.10 -7.43 -8.07
N ASN A 48 -1.45 -8.58 -8.27
CA ASN A 48 -0.37 -9.04 -7.40
C ASN A 48 1.01 -8.64 -7.95
N GLU A 49 1.15 -8.53 -9.27
CA GLU A 49 2.42 -8.24 -9.93
C GLU A 49 2.74 -6.74 -9.99
N PHE A 50 1.73 -5.90 -10.20
CA PHE A 50 1.93 -4.47 -10.45
C PHE A 50 1.12 -3.60 -9.48
N VAL A 51 -0.21 -3.72 -9.47
CA VAL A 51 -1.10 -2.80 -8.75
C VAL A 51 -0.82 -2.82 -7.25
N GLY A 52 -0.83 -4.00 -6.62
CA GLY A 52 -0.58 -4.14 -5.19
C GLY A 52 0.78 -3.59 -4.75
N PRO A 53 1.90 -4.07 -5.35
CA PRO A 53 3.24 -3.58 -5.03
C PRO A 53 3.42 -2.06 -5.24
N PHE A 54 2.93 -1.48 -6.34
CA PHE A 54 3.07 -0.05 -6.60
C PHE A 54 2.23 0.80 -5.64
N ALA A 55 0.96 0.45 -5.46
CA ALA A 55 0.08 1.14 -4.54
C ALA A 55 0.65 1.12 -3.11
N ARG A 56 1.12 -0.04 -2.64
CA ARG A 56 1.62 -0.14 -1.27
C ARG A 56 2.96 0.57 -1.07
N ARG A 57 3.80 0.65 -2.11
CA ARG A 57 5.03 1.46 -2.12
C ARG A 57 4.75 2.96 -2.01
N GLU A 58 3.74 3.47 -2.73
CA GLU A 58 3.33 4.88 -2.62
C GLU A 58 2.84 5.22 -1.21
N LEU A 59 2.02 4.36 -0.61
CA LEU A 59 1.54 4.52 0.76
C LEU A 59 2.69 4.55 1.79
N GLU A 60 3.73 3.74 1.59
CA GLU A 60 4.95 3.78 2.39
C GLU A 60 5.73 5.08 2.26
N ARG A 61 5.91 5.57 1.02
CA ARG A 61 6.59 6.85 0.78
C ARG A 61 5.86 7.95 1.53
N ALA A 62 4.53 7.99 1.45
CA ALA A 62 3.69 8.91 2.21
C ALA A 62 3.90 8.79 3.73
N LEU A 63 3.89 7.56 4.27
CA LEU A 63 4.11 7.31 5.70
C LEU A 63 5.51 7.72 6.19
N ARG A 64 6.53 7.68 5.32
CA ARG A 64 7.90 8.09 5.65
C ARG A 64 8.08 9.61 5.63
N VAL A 65 7.40 10.31 4.72
CA VAL A 65 7.53 11.76 4.55
C VAL A 65 6.64 12.55 5.52
N LEU A 66 5.47 12.00 5.87
CA LEU A 66 4.53 12.69 6.76
C LEU A 66 5.07 12.85 8.19
N PRO A 67 4.80 14.00 8.84
CA PRO A 67 5.00 14.15 10.28
C PRO A 67 4.31 13.04 11.06
N ARG A 68 4.94 12.57 12.15
CA ARG A 68 4.50 11.38 12.93
C ARG A 68 3.01 11.37 13.27
N HIS A 69 2.45 12.51 13.65
CA HIS A 69 1.04 12.63 14.02
C HIS A 69 0.08 12.48 12.83
N LEU A 70 0.46 12.96 11.63
CA LEU A 70 -0.30 12.79 10.39
C LEU A 70 -0.12 11.39 9.80
N ALA A 71 1.10 10.86 9.88
CA ALA A 71 1.39 9.48 9.50
C ALA A 71 0.57 8.48 10.33
N ARG A 72 0.24 8.80 11.60
CA ARG A 72 -0.64 7.95 12.42
C ARG A 72 -2.04 7.80 11.82
N GLU A 73 -2.59 8.88 11.27
CA GLU A 73 -3.90 8.83 10.61
C GLU A 73 -3.86 7.94 9.35
N LEU A 74 -2.86 8.14 8.47
CA LEU A 74 -2.70 7.30 7.29
C LEU A 74 -2.46 5.83 7.68
N ARG A 75 -1.61 5.59 8.68
CA ARG A 75 -1.30 4.25 9.19
C ARG A 75 -2.55 3.53 9.70
N SER A 76 -3.44 4.23 10.41
CA SER A 76 -4.69 3.64 10.91
C SER A 76 -5.61 3.10 9.81
N ARG A 77 -5.44 3.57 8.56
CA ARG A 77 -6.19 3.09 7.39
C ARG A 77 -5.44 1.96 6.67
N VAL A 78 -4.12 2.05 6.59
CA VAL A 78 -3.28 1.09 5.85
C VAL A 78 -3.09 -0.21 6.63
N THR A 79 -2.88 -0.15 7.94
CA THR A 79 -2.63 -1.34 8.77
C THR A 79 -3.70 -2.44 8.66
N PRO A 80 -5.02 -2.17 8.77
CA PRO A 80 -6.01 -3.24 8.63
C PRO A 80 -6.06 -3.83 7.22
N LEU A 81 -5.70 -3.05 6.19
CA LEU A 81 -5.59 -3.55 4.81
C LEU A 81 -4.38 -4.48 4.66
N ASP A 82 -3.24 -4.10 5.23
CA ASP A 82 -2.04 -4.92 5.26
C ASP A 82 -2.32 -6.26 5.96
N GLU A 83 -3.00 -6.23 7.12
CA GLU A 83 -3.41 -7.43 7.87
C GLU A 83 -4.35 -8.31 7.03
N LEU A 84 -5.35 -7.72 6.37
CA LEU A 84 -6.28 -8.44 5.51
C LEU A 84 -5.56 -9.12 4.33
N TYR A 85 -4.62 -8.41 3.71
CA TYR A 85 -3.82 -8.97 2.63
C TYR A 85 -2.93 -10.12 3.12
N SER A 86 -2.17 -9.92 4.20
CA SER A 86 -1.31 -10.95 4.79
C SER A 86 -2.08 -12.20 5.24
N ALA A 87 -3.31 -12.05 5.72
CA ALA A 87 -4.13 -13.20 6.14
C ALA A 87 -4.51 -14.14 5.00
N LYS A 88 -4.53 -13.65 3.75
CA LYS A 88 -4.96 -14.43 2.57
C LYS A 88 -3.85 -14.75 1.58
N THR A 89 -2.74 -14.01 1.62
CA THR A 89 -1.54 -14.28 0.83
C THR A 89 -0.53 -15.01 1.71
N LEU A 90 -0.39 -16.32 1.46
CA LEU A 90 0.67 -17.10 2.12
C LEU A 90 2.01 -16.70 1.52
N PRO A 91 3.07 -16.59 2.32
CA PRO A 91 4.40 -16.48 1.78
C PRO A 91 4.74 -17.67 0.90
N GLU A 92 5.12 -17.40 -0.34
CA GLU A 92 5.55 -18.43 -1.28
C GLU A 92 7.04 -18.70 -1.07
N PRO A 93 7.45 -19.82 -0.44
CA PRO A 93 8.84 -20.04 -0.04
C PRO A 93 9.76 -20.26 -1.26
N ALA A 94 9.19 -20.63 -2.41
CA ALA A 94 9.89 -20.94 -3.65
C ALA A 94 10.15 -19.71 -4.56
N ARG A 95 9.45 -18.59 -4.33
CA ARG A 95 9.86 -17.32 -4.93
C ARG A 95 11.12 -16.88 -4.20
N ARG A 96 12.26 -17.10 -4.84
CA ARG A 96 13.61 -16.77 -4.32
C ARG A 96 13.85 -15.27 -4.15
N THR A 97 12.94 -14.46 -4.69
CA THR A 97 12.59 -13.15 -4.15
C THR A 97 11.52 -13.40 -3.10
N GLY A 98 11.84 -13.36 -1.81
CA GLY A 98 10.82 -13.43 -0.76
C GLY A 98 9.70 -12.44 -1.07
N ASN A 99 8.51 -12.60 -0.47
CA ASN A 99 7.52 -11.58 -0.72
C ASN A 99 8.13 -10.22 -0.38
N TRP A 100 7.95 -9.22 -1.25
CA TRP A 100 8.60 -7.92 -1.07
C TRP A 100 8.24 -7.25 0.27
N TRP A 101 7.18 -7.71 0.95
CA TRP A 101 6.80 -7.29 2.31
C TRP A 101 7.58 -7.98 3.43
N ASP A 102 8.20 -9.14 3.20
CA ASP A 102 9.00 -9.86 4.21
C ASP A 102 10.38 -9.21 4.44
N GLU A 103 10.90 -8.45 3.47
CA GLU A 103 12.17 -7.71 3.58
C GLU A 103 12.08 -6.46 4.48
N ARG A 104 10.94 -6.24 5.16
CA ARG A 104 10.58 -4.95 5.76
C ARG A 104 10.40 -5.00 7.28
N ARG A 105 10.77 -6.12 7.92
CA ARG A 105 10.76 -6.30 9.37
C ARG A 105 12.07 -5.89 10.01
#